data_AF-A0A2H0RBP8-F1
#
_entry.id   AF-A0A2H0RBP8-F1
#
_cell.length_a   1.000
_cell.length_b   1.000
_cell.length_c   1.000
_cell.angle_alpha   90.00
_cell.angle_beta   90.00
_cell.angle_gamma   90.00
#
_symmetry.space_group_name_H-M   'P 1'
#
loop_
_entity.id
_entity.type
_entity.pdbx_description
1 polymer ?
#
loop_
_entity_poly.entity_id
_entity_poly.type
_entity_poly.pdbx_seq_one_letter_code
_entity_poly.pdbx_strand_id
1 'polypeptide(L)'
;MDIRDYPKNYKDTAFYYFITILLAAKNVGDAIEIANSIFSESERLSIGRRLEIAYYLGEGKTSTEIIEMLKTSKDTVSKVSNLYNKSTQPFENLIKKHSNIKNEYKNNKYIKKEGSILAFKYTEETDFSFKDVKRS
;
A
#
# COMPACT_ATOMS: atom_id res chain seq x y z
N MET A 1 -0.90 -9.14 -26.83
CA MET A 1 -1.87 -8.14 -26.37
C MET A 1 -2.62 -7.69 -27.62
N ASP A 2 -3.90 -8.01 -27.75
CA ASP A 2 -4.69 -7.63 -28.93
C ASP A 2 -4.91 -6.10 -28.88
N ILE A 3 -4.73 -5.40 -30.00
CA ILE A 3 -4.81 -3.92 -30.09
C ILE A 3 -6.21 -3.41 -29.71
N ARG A 4 -7.21 -4.30 -29.69
CA ARG A 4 -8.60 -4.01 -29.31
C ARG A 4 -8.78 -3.61 -27.84
N ASP A 5 -7.87 -4.02 -26.96
CA ASP A 5 -7.90 -3.70 -25.53
C ASP A 5 -7.14 -2.41 -25.18
N TYR A 6 -6.52 -1.76 -26.18
CA TYR A 6 -5.81 -0.51 -25.96
C TYR A 6 -6.82 0.65 -25.80
N PRO A 7 -6.64 1.53 -24.79
CA PRO A 7 -7.57 2.62 -24.53
C PRO A 7 -7.76 3.53 -25.76
N LYS A 8 -9.02 3.76 -26.10
CA LYS A 8 -9.42 4.49 -27.32
C LYS A 8 -9.57 6.00 -27.10
N ASN A 9 -9.63 6.45 -25.84
CA ASN A 9 -9.71 7.86 -25.50
C ASN A 9 -8.53 8.27 -24.60
N TYR A 10 -8.20 9.57 -24.63
CA TYR A 10 -7.08 10.14 -23.89
C TYR A 10 -7.12 9.87 -22.38
N LYS A 11 -8.32 9.90 -21.77
CA LYS A 11 -8.45 9.73 -20.31
C LYS A 11 -8.09 8.32 -19.89
N ASP A 12 -8.57 7.34 -20.64
CA ASP A 12 -8.24 5.94 -20.41
C ASP A 12 -6.74 5.75 -20.66
N THR A 13 -6.18 6.28 -21.74
CA THR A 13 -4.73 6.18 -22.02
C THR A 13 -3.89 6.71 -20.86
N ALA A 14 -4.23 7.88 -20.32
CA ALA A 14 -3.54 8.45 -19.16
C ALA A 14 -3.65 7.54 -17.92
N PHE A 15 -4.83 6.98 -17.65
CA PHE A 15 -5.03 6.04 -16.56
C PHE A 15 -4.23 4.74 -16.75
N TYR A 16 -4.17 4.21 -17.97
CA TYR A 16 -3.37 3.02 -18.28
C TYR A 16 -1.88 3.27 -18.09
N TYR A 17 -1.36 4.44 -18.51
CA TYR A 17 0.04 4.81 -18.22
C TYR A 17 0.30 4.86 -16.72
N PHE A 18 -0.59 5.48 -15.95
CA PHE A 18 -0.49 5.51 -14.49
C PHE A 18 -0.41 4.09 -13.89
N ILE A 19 -1.32 3.19 -14.27
CA ILE A 19 -1.35 1.82 -13.74
C ILE A 19 -0.12 1.01 -14.17
N THR A 20 0.29 1.10 -15.44
CA THR A 20 1.44 0.34 -15.96
C THR A 20 2.75 0.75 -15.31
N ILE A 21 2.92 2.05 -15.03
CA ILE A 21 4.08 2.58 -14.29
C ILE A 21 4.10 2.01 -12.87
N LEU A 22 2.97 1.99 -12.16
CA LEU A 22 2.90 1.37 -10.83
C LEU A 22 3.18 -0.14 -10.86
N LEU A 23 2.79 -0.82 -11.95
CA LEU A 23 3.08 -2.24 -12.13
C LEU A 23 4.54 -2.53 -12.47
N ALA A 24 5.27 -1.57 -13.05
CA ALA A 24 6.67 -1.76 -13.44
C ALA A 24 7.63 -1.89 -12.25
N ALA A 25 7.23 -1.41 -11.07
CA ALA A 25 8.04 -1.46 -9.86
C ALA A 25 8.33 -2.90 -9.40
N LYS A 26 9.60 -3.22 -9.17
CA LYS A 26 10.05 -4.56 -8.74
C LYS A 26 9.97 -4.80 -7.24
N ASN A 27 10.19 -3.74 -6.46
CA ASN A 27 10.18 -3.73 -5.00
C ASN A 27 9.69 -2.36 -4.50
N VAL A 28 9.58 -2.22 -3.19
CA VAL A 28 9.14 -0.96 -2.57
C VAL A 28 10.10 0.20 -2.86
N GLY A 29 11.41 -0.04 -2.90
CA GLY A 29 12.40 1.00 -3.23
C GLY A 29 12.18 1.61 -4.61
N ASP A 30 12.05 0.76 -5.62
CA ASP A 30 11.77 1.11 -7.02
C ASP A 30 10.43 1.87 -7.14
N ALA A 31 9.40 1.40 -6.43
CA ALA A 31 8.11 2.09 -6.38
C ALA A 31 8.21 3.51 -5.78
N ILE A 32 9.03 3.68 -4.73
CA ILE A 32 9.27 5.00 -4.11
C ILE A 32 10.01 5.92 -5.08
N GLU A 33 11.03 5.43 -5.79
CA GLU A 33 11.76 6.22 -6.78
C GLU A 33 10.84 6.69 -7.91
N ILE A 34 10.08 5.78 -8.51
CA ILE A 34 9.08 6.09 -9.53
C ILE A 34 8.07 7.14 -9.03
N ALA A 35 7.52 6.95 -7.82
CA ALA A 35 6.57 7.89 -7.24
C ALA A 35 7.20 9.26 -6.97
N ASN A 36 8.48 9.30 -6.60
CA ASN A 36 9.21 10.53 -6.35
C ASN A 36 9.52 11.32 -7.62
N SER A 37 9.75 10.64 -8.74
CA SER A 37 10.02 11.27 -10.03
C SER A 37 8.78 11.84 -10.71
N ILE A 38 7.59 11.28 -10.44
CA ILE A 38 6.36 11.62 -11.17
C ILE A 38 5.43 12.50 -10.35
N PHE A 39 5.25 12.20 -9.06
CA PHE A 39 4.30 12.91 -8.22
C PHE A 39 5.00 13.94 -7.35
N SER A 40 4.37 15.09 -7.22
CA SER A 40 4.69 16.04 -6.18
C SER A 40 4.44 15.44 -4.79
N GLU A 41 5.09 16.01 -3.77
CA GLU A 41 4.91 15.56 -2.39
C GLU A 41 3.44 15.65 -1.94
N SER A 42 2.73 16.71 -2.34
CA SER A 42 1.33 16.93 -1.99
C SER A 42 0.41 15.88 -2.62
N GLU A 43 0.66 15.46 -3.86
CA GLU A 43 -0.07 14.38 -4.53
C GLU A 43 0.16 13.04 -3.82
N ARG A 44 1.42 12.71 -3.50
CA ARG A 44 1.75 11.48 -2.76
C ARG A 44 1.05 11.44 -1.41
N LEU A 45 1.07 12.54 -0.65
CA LEU A 45 0.37 12.64 0.63
C LEU A 45 -1.14 12.52 0.49
N SER A 46 -1.72 13.16 -0.54
CA SER A 46 -3.16 13.10 -0.80
C SER A 46 -3.63 11.68 -1.15
N ILE A 47 -2.88 10.98 -2.01
CA ILE A 47 -3.15 9.59 -2.37
C ILE A 47 -2.97 8.69 -1.15
N GLY A 48 -1.83 8.80 -0.44
CA GLY A 48 -1.51 8.03 0.76
C GLY A 48 -2.60 8.14 1.83
N ARG A 49 -3.06 9.37 2.13
CA ARG A 49 -4.15 9.60 3.08
C ARG A 49 -5.45 8.89 2.71
N ARG A 50 -5.81 8.85 1.42
CA ARG A 50 -7.02 8.13 0.98
C ARG A 50 -6.88 6.62 1.18
N LEU A 51 -5.68 6.08 0.96
CA LEU A 51 -5.39 4.67 1.22
C LEU A 51 -5.41 4.35 2.73
N GLU A 52 -4.87 5.23 3.57
CA GLU A 52 -4.94 5.07 5.04
C GLU A 52 -6.38 5.13 5.55
N ILE A 53 -7.19 6.09 5.07
CA ILE A 53 -8.61 6.14 5.42
C ILE A 53 -9.29 4.82 5.06
N ALA A 54 -9.08 4.32 3.85
CA ALA A 54 -9.67 3.05 3.41
C ALA A 54 -9.21 1.86 4.26
N TYR A 55 -7.93 1.82 4.64
CA TYR A 55 -7.38 0.81 5.53
C TYR A 55 -8.09 0.84 6.90
N TYR A 56 -8.19 2.02 7.54
CA TYR A 56 -8.82 2.14 8.85
C TYR A 56 -10.33 1.86 8.81
N LEU A 57 -11.01 2.20 7.73
CA LEU A 57 -12.41 1.82 7.52
C LEU A 57 -12.57 0.28 7.53
N GLY A 58 -11.66 -0.44 6.89
CA GLY A 58 -11.69 -1.91 6.90
C GLY A 58 -11.26 -2.55 8.23
N GLU A 59 -10.49 -1.84 9.04
CA GLU A 59 -10.22 -2.20 10.45
C GLU A 59 -11.40 -1.85 11.40
N GLY A 60 -12.50 -1.32 10.86
CA GLY A 60 -13.72 -1.02 11.63
C GLY A 60 -13.70 0.34 12.36
N LYS A 61 -12.78 1.25 12.00
CA LYS A 61 -12.74 2.60 12.58
C LYS A 61 -13.87 3.47 12.02
N THR A 62 -14.46 4.29 12.90
CA THR A 62 -15.46 5.27 12.53
C THR A 62 -14.84 6.47 11.82
N SER A 63 -15.62 7.17 11.01
CA SER A 63 -15.16 8.38 10.32
C SER A 63 -14.63 9.45 11.29
N THR A 64 -15.20 9.57 12.49
CA THR A 64 -14.75 10.52 13.51
C THR A 64 -13.36 10.17 14.03
N GLU A 65 -13.12 8.91 14.40
CA GLU A 65 -11.80 8.43 14.83
C GLU A 65 -10.75 8.66 13.74
N ILE A 66 -11.10 8.40 12.48
CA ILE A 66 -10.18 8.57 11.34
C ILE A 66 -9.81 10.06 11.15
N ILE A 67 -10.78 10.97 11.28
CA ILE A 67 -10.54 12.42 11.18
C ILE A 67 -9.54 12.86 12.26
N GLU A 68 -9.72 12.40 13.50
CA GLU A 68 -8.87 12.74 14.63
C GLU A 68 -7.46 12.16 14.48
N MET A 69 -7.36 10.89 14.09
CA MET A 69 -6.07 10.18 13.92
C MET A 69 -5.25 10.76 12.76
N LEU A 70 -5.88 11.00 11.60
CA LEU A 70 -5.18 11.40 10.38
C LEU A 70 -5.10 12.93 10.19
N LYS A 71 -5.79 13.71 11.04
CA LYS A 71 -5.90 15.17 10.92
C LYS A 71 -6.31 15.59 9.50
N THR A 72 -7.25 14.86 8.91
CA THR A 72 -7.72 15.04 7.52
C THR A 72 -9.12 15.64 7.49
N SER A 73 -9.52 16.23 6.36
CA SER A 73 -10.83 16.87 6.26
C SER A 73 -11.97 15.84 6.28
N LYS A 74 -13.08 16.23 6.92
CA LYS A 74 -14.33 15.44 6.93
C LYS A 74 -14.79 15.06 5.52
N ASP A 75 -14.65 15.98 4.56
CA ASP A 75 -15.00 15.75 3.16
C ASP A 75 -14.20 14.61 2.52
N THR A 76 -12.91 14.52 2.83
CA THR A 76 -12.04 13.46 2.29
C THR A 76 -12.45 12.12 2.87
N VAL A 77 -12.67 12.04 4.18
CA VAL A 77 -13.13 10.81 4.85
C VAL A 77 -14.49 10.38 4.31
N SER A 78 -15.43 11.32 4.18
CA SER A 78 -16.77 11.06 3.63
C SER A 78 -16.70 10.50 2.20
N LYS A 79 -15.88 11.08 1.33
CA LYS A 79 -15.71 10.59 -0.05
C LYS A 79 -15.20 9.15 -0.09
N VAL A 80 -14.17 8.83 0.71
CA VAL A 80 -13.61 7.47 0.76
C VAL A 80 -14.59 6.49 1.41
N SER A 81 -15.26 6.88 2.49
CA SER A 81 -16.27 6.05 3.17
C SER A 81 -17.44 5.71 2.23
N ASN A 82 -17.92 6.67 1.44
CA ASN A 82 -18.96 6.41 0.44
C ASN A 82 -18.50 5.43 -0.65
N LEU A 83 -17.22 5.46 -1.04
CA LEU A 83 -16.66 4.48 -1.98
C LEU A 83 -16.51 3.11 -1.34
N TYR A 84 -16.04 3.06 -0.10
CA TYR A 84 -15.92 1.84 0.70
C TYR A 84 -17.26 1.12 0.85
N ASN A 85 -18.32 1.85 1.20
CA ASN A 85 -19.66 1.29 1.37
C ASN A 85 -20.29 0.83 0.06
N LYS A 86 -19.89 1.40 -1.09
CA LYS A 86 -20.36 0.95 -2.41
C LYS A 86 -19.76 -0.37 -2.84
N SER A 87 -18.50 -0.63 -2.47
CA SER A 87 -17.79 -1.84 -2.85
C SER A 87 -16.66 -2.10 -1.86
N THR A 88 -16.86 -3.04 -0.93
CA THR A 88 -15.86 -3.36 0.10
C THR A 88 -14.73 -4.22 -0.45
N GLN A 89 -15.03 -5.11 -1.41
CA GLN A 89 -14.10 -6.10 -1.95
C GLN A 89 -12.76 -5.51 -2.46
N PRO A 90 -12.71 -4.39 -3.22
CA PRO A 90 -11.45 -3.79 -3.63
C PRO A 90 -10.59 -3.33 -2.45
N PHE A 91 -11.22 -2.86 -1.37
CA PHE A 91 -10.53 -2.39 -0.18
C PHE A 91 -10.06 -3.55 0.70
N GLU A 92 -10.86 -4.61 0.83
CA GLU A 92 -10.43 -5.86 1.49
C GLU A 92 -9.18 -6.45 0.81
N ASN A 93 -9.16 -6.46 -0.53
CA ASN A 93 -8.00 -6.88 -1.31
C ASN A 93 -6.78 -5.98 -1.03
N LEU A 94 -6.98 -4.67 -0.92
CA LEU A 94 -5.92 -3.72 -0.60
C LEU A 94 -5.35 -3.96 0.80
N ILE A 95 -6.21 -4.16 1.80
CA ILE A 95 -5.82 -4.45 3.18
C ILE A 95 -5.05 -5.77 3.25
N LYS A 96 -5.53 -6.81 2.56
CA LYS A 96 -4.85 -8.10 2.48
C LYS A 96 -3.45 -7.97 1.87
N LYS A 97 -3.31 -7.24 0.76
CA LYS A 97 -2.01 -6.98 0.13
C LYS A 97 -1.07 -6.20 1.06
N HIS A 98 -1.56 -5.17 1.74
CA HIS A 98 -0.77 -4.41 2.70
C HIS A 98 -0.28 -5.27 3.86
N SER A 99 -1.17 -6.11 4.42
CA SER A 99 -0.82 -7.06 5.48
C SER A 99 0.21 -8.08 5.04
N ASN A 100 0.14 -8.58 3.81
CA ASN A 100 1.15 -9.50 3.25
C ASN A 100 2.52 -8.84 3.17
N ILE A 101 2.62 -7.62 2.63
CA ILE A 101 3.85 -6.83 2.55
C ILE A 101 4.45 -6.60 3.95
N LYS A 102 3.60 -6.25 4.93
CA LYS A 102 4.02 -6.05 6.33
C LYS A 102 4.56 -7.33 6.95
N ASN A 103 3.94 -8.47 6.67
CA ASN A 103 4.38 -9.77 7.17
C ASN A 103 5.68 -10.22 6.50
N GLU A 104 5.83 -10.03 5.19
CA GLU A 104 7.09 -10.29 4.47
C GLU A 104 8.24 -9.48 5.08
N TYR A 105 8.02 -8.19 5.30
CA TYR A 105 9.01 -7.35 5.98
C TYR A 105 9.38 -7.90 7.36
N LYS A 106 8.38 -8.18 8.22
CA LYS A 106 8.64 -8.68 9.59
C LYS A 106 9.40 -10.01 9.58
N ASN A 107 9.03 -10.93 8.70
CA ASN A 107 9.64 -12.26 8.63
C ASN A 107 11.11 -12.20 8.16
N ASN A 108 11.42 -11.31 7.22
CA ASN A 108 12.78 -11.16 6.70
C ASN A 108 13.65 -10.28 7.61
N LYS A 109 13.05 -9.29 8.29
CA LYS A 109 13.74 -8.40 9.23
C LYS A 109 14.17 -9.13 10.51
N TYR A 110 13.36 -10.08 10.98
CA TYR A 110 13.57 -10.77 12.25
C TYR A 110 13.67 -12.28 12.04
N ILE A 111 14.88 -12.83 12.12
CA ILE A 111 15.10 -14.28 11.99
C ILE A 111 15.24 -14.88 13.39
N LYS A 112 14.49 -15.96 13.67
CA LYS A 112 14.69 -16.76 14.88
C LYS A 112 15.86 -17.71 14.65
N LYS A 113 16.94 -17.56 15.42
CA LYS A 113 18.05 -18.52 15.44
C LYS A 113 17.91 -19.46 16.63
N GLU A 114 18.14 -20.75 16.40
CA GLU A 114 18.29 -21.75 17.45
C GLU A 114 19.79 -21.90 17.75
N GLY A 115 20.17 -21.66 19.01
CA GLY A 115 21.53 -21.86 19.49
C GLY A 115 21.88 -23.35 19.61
N SER A 116 23.18 -23.66 19.51
CA SER A 116 23.74 -25.02 19.57
C SER A 116 23.59 -25.73 20.93
N ILE A 117 23.09 -25.04 21.96
CA ILE A 117 22.78 -25.61 23.27
C ILE A 117 21.27 -25.51 23.45
N LEU A 118 20.61 -26.67 23.43
CA LEU A 118 19.21 -27.11 23.71
C LEU A 118 18.10 -26.14 24.21
N ALA A 119 18.33 -24.85 24.47
CA ALA A 119 17.32 -23.92 24.98
C ALA A 119 17.44 -22.45 24.52
N PHE A 120 18.52 -22.00 23.87
CA PHE A 120 18.64 -20.59 23.50
C PHE A 120 18.01 -20.28 22.14
N LYS A 121 16.77 -19.80 22.16
CA LYS A 121 16.10 -19.17 21.01
C LYS A 121 16.22 -17.66 21.16
N TYR A 122 16.86 -17.00 20.21
CA TYR A 122 16.91 -15.54 20.16
C TYR A 122 16.53 -15.02 18.77
N THR A 123 16.02 -13.80 18.72
CA THR A 123 15.66 -13.11 17.48
C THR A 123 16.82 -12.22 17.07
N GLU A 124 17.30 -12.40 15.85
CA GLU A 124 18.34 -11.55 15.25
C GLU A 124 17.69 -10.62 14.22
N GLU A 125 18.06 -9.35 14.28
CA GLU A 125 17.68 -8.36 13.28
C GLU A 125 18.63 -8.44 12.08
N THR A 126 18.07 -8.48 10.88
CA THR A 126 18.82 -8.54 9.62
C THR A 126 18.97 -7.15 8.99
N ASP A 127 19.82 -7.05 7.97
CA ASP A 127 19.97 -5.85 7.13
C ASP A 127 18.79 -5.63 6.16
N PHE A 128 17.79 -6.52 6.17
CA PHE A 128 16.62 -6.41 5.29
C PHE A 128 15.84 -5.13 5.57
N SER A 129 15.62 -4.30 4.55
CA SER A 129 14.88 -3.05 4.65
C SER A 129 13.47 -3.19 4.09
N PHE A 130 12.56 -2.30 4.50
CA PHE A 130 11.23 -2.23 3.90
C PHE A 130 11.29 -1.96 2.39
N LYS A 131 12.34 -1.27 1.92
CA LYS A 131 12.60 -1.03 0.50
C LYS A 131 12.86 -2.31 -0.30
N ASP A 132 13.33 -3.36 0.37
CA ASP A 132 13.71 -4.63 -0.27
C ASP A 132 12.52 -5.58 -0.47
N VAL A 133 11.37 -5.27 0.13
CA VAL A 133 10.14 -6.06 -0.01
C VAL A 133 9.73 -6.09 -1.48
N LYS A 134 9.62 -7.30 -2.03
CA LYS A 134 9.31 -7.49 -3.45
C LYS A 134 7.83 -7.34 -3.71
N ARG A 135 7.48 -7.03 -4.96
CA ARG A 135 6.09 -6.99 -5.38
C ARG A 135 5.49 -8.42 -5.32
N SER A 136 4.52 -8.63 -4.44
CA SER A 136 3.75 -9.88 -4.30
C SER A 136 2.56 -9.97 -5.26
#